data_AF-A0A7S1YGZ3-F1
#
_entry.id   AF-A0A7S1YGZ3-F1
#
_cell.length_a   1.000
_cell.length_b   1.000
_cell.length_c   1.000
_cell.angle_alpha   90.00
_cell.angle_beta   90.00
_cell.angle_gamma   90.00
#
_symmetry.space_group_name_H-M   'P 1'
#
loop_
_entity.id
_entity.type
_entity.pdbx_description
1 polymer ?
#
loop_
_entity_poly.entity_id
_entity_poly.type
_entity_poly.pdbx_seq_one_letter_code
_entity_poly.pdbx_strand_id
1 'polypeptide(L)'
;TGTPFVNCPDDIQSLLAFMNIAPLNDPKVFAKAITAPIKNFQSIGLSRLRIATTCFTLRRTKAVLGDKAMKMVDKTIRIAAVPFPEGSVHQACHDTLYEVTRMALVGLFEDQDNKALRK
;
A
#
# COMPACT_ATOMS: atom_id res chain seq x y z
N THR A 1 -6.35 -15.63 7.42
CA THR A 1 -6.62 -14.31 6.82
C THR A 1 -6.44 -14.38 5.32
N GLY A 2 -7.30 -13.70 4.53
CA GLY A 2 -7.20 -13.67 3.07
C GLY A 2 -6.13 -12.71 2.53
N THR A 3 -5.79 -11.69 3.32
CA THR A 3 -4.81 -10.64 2.98
C THR A 3 -3.96 -10.33 4.22
N PRO A 4 -2.92 -11.14 4.51
CA PRO A 4 -2.10 -10.98 5.72
C PRO A 4 -1.19 -9.75 5.70
N PHE A 5 -0.86 -9.22 4.52
CA PHE A 5 -0.08 -8.01 4.33
C PHE A 5 -1.02 -6.91 3.86
N VAL A 6 -1.30 -5.91 4.71
CA VAL A 6 -2.25 -4.84 4.36
C VAL A 6 -1.46 -3.62 3.89
N ASN A 7 -0.67 -3.02 4.78
CA ASN A 7 0.03 -1.77 4.51
C ASN A 7 1.49 -1.80 4.97
N CYS A 8 1.83 -2.64 5.96
CA CYS A 8 3.15 -2.63 6.60
C CYS A 8 3.75 -4.05 6.69
N PRO A 9 5.07 -4.22 6.53
CA PRO A 9 5.74 -5.48 6.84
C PRO A 9 5.50 -5.99 8.27
N ASP A 10 5.24 -5.07 9.21
CA ASP A 10 5.01 -5.40 10.62
C ASP A 10 3.65 -6.11 10.84
N ASP A 11 2.73 -6.06 9.87
CA ASP A 11 1.49 -6.86 9.87
C ASP A 11 1.83 -8.36 9.90
N ILE A 12 2.88 -8.76 9.17
CA ILE A 12 3.37 -10.14 9.14
C ILE A 12 4.11 -10.49 10.44
N GLN A 13 4.86 -9.54 11.00
CA GLN A 13 5.57 -9.75 12.27
C GLN A 13 4.59 -10.12 13.39
N SER A 14 3.45 -9.44 13.47
CA SER A 14 2.41 -9.74 14.47
C SER A 14 1.90 -11.18 14.36
N LEU A 15 1.75 -11.69 13.13
CA LEU A 15 1.37 -13.09 12.89
C LEU A 15 2.48 -14.07 13.30
N LEU A 16 3.75 -13.72 13.01
CA LEU A 16 4.91 -14.54 13.40
C LEU A 16 5.10 -14.60 14.92
N ALA A 17 4.88 -13.50 15.62
CA ALA A 17 4.89 -13.43 17.08
C ALA A 17 3.79 -14.29 17.68
N PHE A 18 2.57 -14.21 17.13
CA PHE A 18 1.43 -15.03 17.57
C PHE A 18 1.70 -16.53 17.39
N MET A 19 2.27 -16.94 16.24
CA MET A 19 2.63 -18.34 15.98
C MET A 19 3.94 -18.77 16.66
N ASN A 20 4.62 -17.85 17.35
CA ASN A 20 5.90 -18.06 18.02
C ASN A 20 7.01 -18.64 17.11
N ILE A 21 7.12 -18.14 15.87
CA ILE A 21 8.11 -18.60 14.89
C ILE A 21 9.46 -17.94 15.15
N ALA A 22 10.36 -18.63 15.84
CA ALA A 22 11.73 -18.17 16.07
C ALA A 22 12.59 -18.19 14.78
N PRO A 23 13.53 -17.25 14.59
CA PRO A 23 13.82 -16.08 15.45
C PRO A 23 12.99 -14.84 15.07
N LEU A 24 12.04 -14.96 14.14
CA LEU A 24 11.31 -13.82 13.56
C LEU A 24 10.10 -13.36 14.41
N ASN A 25 9.75 -14.12 15.44
CA ASN A 25 8.80 -13.74 16.49
C ASN A 25 9.30 -12.55 17.33
N ASP A 26 10.62 -12.33 17.42
CA ASP A 26 11.19 -11.14 18.05
C ASP A 26 11.06 -9.93 17.10
N PRO A 27 10.33 -8.86 17.51
CA PRO A 27 10.18 -7.65 16.70
C PRO A 27 11.52 -7.01 16.32
N LYS A 28 12.54 -7.07 17.18
CA LYS A 28 13.85 -6.44 16.91
C LYS A 28 14.58 -7.17 15.79
N VAL A 29 14.54 -8.50 15.80
CA VAL A 29 15.14 -9.34 14.76
C VAL A 29 14.42 -9.11 13.45
N PHE A 30 13.08 -9.15 13.46
CA PHE A 30 12.28 -8.91 12.26
C PHE A 30 12.53 -7.50 11.68
N ALA A 31 12.57 -6.47 12.52
CA ALA A 31 12.79 -5.10 12.09
C ALA A 31 14.16 -4.94 11.41
N LYS A 32 15.23 -5.51 11.99
CA LYS A 32 16.58 -5.45 11.42
C LYS A 32 16.69 -6.26 10.12
N ALA A 33 16.09 -7.44 10.08
CA ALA A 33 16.25 -8.38 8.97
C ALA A 33 15.35 -8.05 7.77
N ILE A 34 14.14 -7.53 8.00
CA ILE A 34 13.08 -7.38 7.00
C ILE A 34 12.59 -5.93 6.93
N THR A 35 12.04 -5.37 8.01
CA THR A 35 11.35 -4.05 7.95
C THR A 35 12.29 -2.92 7.53
N ALA A 36 13.47 -2.81 8.13
CA ALA A 36 14.43 -1.74 7.82
C ALA A 36 14.96 -1.83 6.38
N PRO A 37 15.39 -3.00 5.85
CA PRO A 37 15.73 -3.12 4.44
C PRO A 37 14.59 -2.75 3.48
N ILE A 38 13.34 -3.11 3.78
CA ILE A 38 12.18 -2.72 2.95
C ILE A 38 11.98 -1.21 2.95
N LYS A 39 12.03 -0.57 4.14
CA LYS A 39 11.91 0.89 4.28
C LYS A 39 13.04 1.65 3.58
N ASN A 40 14.21 1.04 3.49
CA ASN A 40 15.37 1.58 2.78
C ASN A 40 15.40 1.21 1.28
N PHE A 41 14.30 0.72 0.71
CA PHE A 41 14.17 0.33 -0.70
C PHE A 41 15.17 -0.75 -1.15
N GLN A 42 15.66 -1.58 -0.22
CA GLN A 42 16.56 -2.68 -0.54
C GLN A 42 15.75 -3.94 -0.87
N SER A 43 15.98 -4.49 -2.06
CA SER A 43 15.31 -5.70 -2.56
C SER A 43 15.49 -6.93 -1.64
N ILE A 44 16.58 -6.97 -0.88
CA ILE A 44 16.87 -8.05 0.07
C ILE A 44 15.78 -8.21 1.15
N GLY A 45 15.15 -7.11 1.57
CA GLY A 45 14.09 -7.16 2.59
C GLY A 45 12.86 -7.92 2.09
N LEU A 46 12.44 -7.64 0.86
CA LEU A 46 11.33 -8.35 0.21
C LEU A 46 11.65 -9.82 -0.05
N SER A 47 12.88 -10.11 -0.51
CA SER A 47 13.32 -11.49 -0.73
C SER A 47 13.31 -12.32 0.56
N ARG A 48 13.80 -11.75 1.68
CA ARG A 48 13.77 -12.40 3.00
C ARG A 48 12.35 -12.64 3.48
N LEU A 49 11.48 -11.64 3.35
CA LEU A 49 10.07 -11.78 3.71
C LEU A 49 9.43 -12.90 2.88
N ARG A 50 9.65 -12.93 1.57
CA ARG A 50 9.10 -13.96 0.68
C ARG A 50 9.53 -15.36 1.11
N ILE A 51 10.83 -15.57 1.35
CA ILE A 51 11.37 -16.87 1.79
C ILE A 51 10.77 -17.26 3.15
N ALA A 52 10.78 -16.36 4.13
CA ALA A 52 10.20 -16.64 5.44
C ALA A 52 8.74 -17.10 5.31
N THR A 53 7.94 -16.37 4.52
CA THR A 53 6.52 -16.64 4.32
C THR A 53 6.26 -18.00 3.68
N THR A 54 7.16 -18.51 2.83
CA THR A 54 7.00 -19.85 2.23
C THR A 54 7.07 -21.00 3.25
N CYS A 55 7.72 -20.80 4.40
CA CYS A 55 7.88 -21.86 5.40
C CYS A 55 6.61 -22.13 6.22
N PHE A 56 5.72 -21.14 6.36
CA PHE A 56 4.57 -21.23 7.26
C PHE A 56 3.23 -20.88 6.59
N THR A 57 3.23 -20.48 5.31
CA THR A 57 1.98 -20.16 4.61
C THR A 57 1.72 -21.12 3.46
N LEU A 58 0.47 -21.51 3.32
CA LEU A 58 -0.06 -22.13 2.12
C LEU A 58 -1.13 -21.21 1.53
N ARG A 59 -0.80 -20.52 0.42
CA ARG A 59 -1.72 -19.60 -0.26
C ARG A 59 -2.15 -20.19 -1.60
N ARG A 60 -3.41 -20.62 -1.70
CA ARG A 60 -4.02 -21.01 -2.98
C ARG A 60 -4.67 -19.80 -3.62
N THR A 61 -4.37 -19.54 -4.89
CA THR A 61 -5.04 -18.48 -5.66
C THR A 61 -6.17 -19.08 -6.49
N LYS A 62 -7.13 -18.25 -6.89
CA LYS A 62 -8.21 -18.65 -7.80
C LYS A 62 -7.66 -19.25 -9.11
N ALA A 63 -6.50 -18.77 -9.57
CA ALA A 63 -5.83 -19.30 -10.76
C ALA A 63 -5.32 -20.74 -10.59
N VAL A 64 -4.84 -21.12 -9.40
CA VAL A 64 -4.34 -22.48 -9.12
C VAL A 64 -5.48 -23.49 -9.01
N LEU A 65 -6.69 -23.05 -8.59
CA LEU A 65 -7.86 -23.91 -8.48
C LEU A 65 -8.43 -24.31 -9.86
N GLY A 66 -8.25 -23.46 -10.87
CA GLY A 66 -8.63 -23.71 -12.27
C GLY A 66 -10.10 -24.12 -12.47
N ASP A 67 -10.46 -24.45 -13.71
CA ASP A 67 -11.81 -24.94 -14.05
C ASP A 67 -12.12 -26.34 -13.48
N LYS A 68 -11.10 -27.04 -12.96
CA LYS A 68 -11.24 -28.42 -12.45
C LYS A 68 -11.91 -28.49 -11.08
N ALA A 69 -11.73 -27.50 -10.22
CA ALA A 69 -12.29 -27.49 -8.86
C ALA A 69 -13.50 -26.58 -8.72
N MET A 70 -13.55 -25.46 -9.46
CA MET A 70 -14.67 -24.51 -9.41
C MET A 70 -14.63 -23.58 -10.63
N LYS A 71 -15.64 -23.67 -11.52
CA LYS A 71 -15.79 -22.74 -12.65
C LYS A 71 -16.10 -21.34 -12.12
N MET A 72 -15.18 -20.40 -12.34
CA MET A 72 -15.31 -19.04 -11.82
C MET A 72 -16.09 -18.17 -12.81
N VAL A 73 -16.89 -17.25 -12.28
CA VAL A 73 -17.51 -16.17 -13.07
C VAL A 73 -16.51 -15.05 -13.27
N ASP A 74 -16.57 -14.38 -14.42
CA ASP A 74 -15.72 -13.23 -14.70
C ASP A 74 -15.96 -12.07 -13.75
N LYS A 75 -14.88 -11.37 -13.42
CA LYS A 75 -14.93 -10.18 -12.57
C LYS A 75 -15.50 -9.01 -13.37
N THR A 76 -16.72 -8.59 -13.06
CA THR A 76 -17.27 -7.33 -13.58
C THR A 76 -16.83 -6.16 -12.69
N ILE A 77 -16.09 -5.20 -13.24
CA ILE A 77 -15.76 -3.95 -12.57
C ILE A 77 -16.70 -2.87 -13.11
N ARG A 78 -17.46 -2.22 -12.24
CA ARG A 78 -18.31 -1.08 -12.58
C ARG A 78 -17.74 0.16 -11.89
N ILE A 79 -17.35 1.14 -12.68
CA ILE A 79 -16.94 2.45 -12.19
C ILE A 79 -18.11 3.38 -12.45
N ALA A 80 -18.64 3.97 -11.38
CA ALA A 80 -19.71 4.97 -11.46
C ALA A 80 -19.15 6.30 -10.99
N ALA A 81 -19.16 7.30 -11.88
CA ALA A 81 -18.87 8.67 -11.49
C ALA A 81 -20.06 9.20 -10.68
N VAL A 82 -19.79 9.66 -9.46
CA VAL A 82 -20.80 10.26 -8.59
C VAL A 82 -20.50 11.76 -8.54
N PRO A 83 -21.30 12.61 -9.21
CA PRO A 83 -21.13 14.04 -9.11
C PRO A 83 -21.55 14.51 -7.71
N PHE A 84 -20.97 15.63 -7.26
CA PHE A 84 -21.54 16.32 -6.11
C PHE A 84 -22.93 16.83 -6.48
N PRO A 85 -23.95 16.68 -5.61
CA PRO A 85 -25.24 17.30 -5.83
C PRO A 85 -25.10 18.82 -5.97
N GLU A 86 -25.86 19.40 -6.89
CA GLU A 86 -25.83 20.84 -7.17
C GLU A 86 -26.19 21.64 -5.90
N GLY A 87 -25.35 22.62 -5.55
CA GLY A 87 -25.52 23.42 -4.33
C GLY A 87 -25.16 22.70 -3.03
N SER A 88 -24.57 21.50 -3.08
CA SER A 88 -24.14 20.79 -1.88
C SER A 88 -22.93 21.45 -1.22
N VAL A 89 -22.91 21.42 0.11
CA VAL A 89 -21.76 21.87 0.93
C VAL A 89 -20.49 21.09 0.56
N HIS A 90 -20.63 19.83 0.12
CA HIS A 90 -19.49 19.00 -0.29
C HIS A 90 -18.75 19.56 -1.51
N GLN A 91 -19.49 20.08 -2.50
CA GLN A 91 -18.89 20.73 -3.66
C GLN A 91 -18.13 21.99 -3.24
N ALA A 92 -18.75 22.85 -2.43
CA ALA A 92 -18.12 24.08 -1.96
C ALA A 92 -16.84 23.81 -1.14
N CYS A 93 -16.86 22.81 -0.25
CA CYS A 93 -15.68 22.39 0.50
C CYS A 93 -14.58 21.85 -0.43
N HIS A 94 -14.94 21.00 -1.40
CA HIS A 94 -14.01 20.48 -2.40
C HIS A 94 -13.33 21.62 -3.18
N ASP A 95 -14.13 22.56 -3.70
CA ASP A 95 -13.63 23.65 -4.53
C ASP A 95 -12.73 24.59 -3.74
N THR A 96 -13.07 24.86 -2.47
CA THR A 96 -12.22 25.65 -1.57
C THR A 96 -10.87 24.96 -1.33
N LEU A 97 -10.87 23.66 -1.03
CA LEU A 97 -9.64 22.90 -0.83
C LEU A 97 -8.79 22.84 -2.11
N TYR A 98 -9.46 22.66 -3.25
CA TYR A 98 -8.81 22.63 -4.54
C TYR A 98 -8.13 23.97 -4.85
N GLU A 99 -8.83 25.09 -4.68
CA GLU A 99 -8.28 26.42 -4.95
C GLU A 99 -7.13 26.78 -4.01
N VAL A 100 -7.25 26.51 -2.72
CA VAL A 100 -6.15 26.72 -1.76
C VAL A 100 -4.91 25.91 -2.15
N THR A 101 -5.11 24.64 -2.51
CA THR A 101 -4.02 23.76 -2.94
C THR A 101 -3.41 24.23 -4.26
N ARG A 102 -4.24 24.65 -5.22
CA ARG A 102 -3.83 25.16 -6.53
C ARG A 102 -2.98 26.42 -6.38
N MET A 103 -3.41 27.37 -5.54
CA MET A 103 -2.67 28.60 -5.24
C MET A 103 -1.30 28.29 -4.61
N ALA A 104 -1.27 27.42 -3.60
CA ALA A 104 -0.02 27.02 -2.96
C ALA A 104 0.95 26.35 -3.95
N LEU A 105 0.44 25.50 -4.83
CA LEU A 105 1.23 24.81 -5.84
C LEU A 105 1.79 25.77 -6.90
N VAL A 106 0.97 26.69 -7.42
CA VAL A 106 1.42 27.71 -8.39
C VAL A 106 2.50 28.59 -7.76
N GLY A 107 2.31 29.04 -6.52
CA GLY A 107 3.33 29.82 -5.81
C GLY A 107 4.67 29.09 -5.66
N LEU A 108 4.66 27.77 -5.43
CA LEU A 108 5.89 26.97 -5.37
C LEU A 108 6.61 26.90 -6.72
N PHE A 109 5.89 26.86 -7.84
CA PHE A 109 6.49 26.85 -9.17
C PHE A 109 7.05 28.22 -9.54
N GLU A 110 6.32 29.31 -9.28
CA GLU A 110 6.80 30.68 -9.51
C GLU A 110 8.04 31.01 -8.67
N ASP A 111 8.12 30.52 -7.43
CA ASP A 111 9.31 30.67 -6.58
C ASP A 111 10.52 29.85 -7.08
N GLN A 112 10.30 28.70 -7.70
CA GLN A 112 11.36 27.89 -8.29
C GLN A 112 11.92 28.53 -9.56
N ASP A 113 11.05 29.05 -10.43
CA ASP A 113 11.44 29.75 -11.64
C ASP A 113 12.18 31.06 -11.32
N ASN A 114 11.70 31.83 -10.33
CA ASN A 114 12.39 33.03 -9.86
C ASN A 114 13.76 32.74 -9.22
N LYS A 115 13.94 31.59 -8.56
CA LYS A 115 15.25 31.16 -8.03
C LYS A 115 16.19 30.65 -9.13
N ALA A 116 15.67 30.04 -10.18
CA ALA A 116 16.44 29.62 -11.34
C ALA A 116 16.94 30.80 -12.18
N LEU A 117 16.14 31.87 -12.29
CA LEU A 117 16.48 33.12 -12.99
C LEU A 117 17.47 34.03 -12.24
N ARG A 118 17.72 33.77 -10.94
CA ARG A 118 18.65 34.54 -10.08
C ARG A 118 20.05 33.91 -9.95
N LYS A 119 20.34 32.85 -10.71
CA LYS A 119 21.69 32.26 -10.84
C LYS A 119 22.30 32.61 -12.18
#